data_AF-A0A7W0RF72-F1
#
_entry.id   AF-A0A7W0RF72-F1
#
_cell.length_a   1.000
_cell.length_b   1.000
_cell.length_c   1.000
_cell.angle_alpha   90.00
_cell.angle_beta   90.00
_cell.angle_gamma   90.00
#
_symmetry.space_group_name_H-M   'P 1'
#
loop_
_entity.id
_entity.type
_entity.pdbx_description
1 polymer ?
#
loop_
_entity_poly.entity_id
_entity_poly.type
_entity_poly.pdbx_seq_one_letter_code
_entity_poly.pdbx_strand_id
1 'polypeptide(L)'
;LDKEVPGAQPDIFGIYSWSAGLLFVEALEAAGENFTRETVLEELRNIHEWDGNGLHAPADPGAGQPPSCFLYVTVKDGKFVREHPDEGFDCDSELYEIPS
;
A
#
# COMPACT_ATOMS: atom_id res chain seq x y z
N LEU A 1 11.28 3.50 -11.61
CA LEU A 1 11.36 4.98 -11.57
C LEU A 1 12.50 5.50 -12.44
N ASP A 2 13.73 4.99 -12.30
CA ASP A 2 14.88 5.38 -13.16
C ASP A 2 14.63 5.29 -14.68
N LYS A 3 13.78 4.35 -15.12
CA LYS A 3 13.43 4.17 -16.54
C LYS A 3 12.41 5.18 -17.06
N GLU A 4 11.59 5.77 -16.20
CA GLU A 4 10.50 6.67 -16.61
C GLU A 4 10.87 8.15 -16.40
N VAL A 5 11.59 8.45 -15.32
CA VAL A 5 12.06 9.80 -15.01
C VAL A 5 13.54 9.70 -14.60
N PRO A 6 14.47 9.99 -15.52
CA PRO A 6 15.90 9.93 -15.22
C PRO A 6 16.26 10.80 -14.01
N GLY A 7 16.84 10.17 -12.97
CA GLY A 7 17.26 10.86 -11.74
C GLY A 7 16.18 10.99 -10.66
N ALA A 8 14.94 10.57 -10.92
CA ALA A 8 13.90 10.52 -9.89
C ALA A 8 14.24 9.47 -8.83
N GLN A 9 14.29 9.90 -7.58
CA GLN A 9 14.49 8.99 -6.45
C GLN A 9 13.15 8.36 -6.05
N PRO A 10 13.09 7.04 -5.79
CA PRO A 10 11.93 6.43 -5.19
C PRO A 10 11.59 7.11 -3.86
N ASP A 11 10.36 7.56 -3.74
CA ASP A 11 9.79 8.05 -2.50
C ASP A 11 8.43 7.42 -2.25
N ILE A 12 7.89 7.67 -1.07
CA ILE A 12 6.63 7.09 -0.62
C ILE A 12 5.43 7.51 -1.50
N PHE A 13 5.46 8.72 -2.08
CA PHE A 13 4.39 9.21 -2.96
C PHE A 13 4.40 8.50 -4.31
N GLY A 14 5.59 8.21 -4.83
CA GLY A 14 5.76 7.36 -6.01
C GLY A 14 5.22 5.95 -5.79
N ILE A 15 5.50 5.36 -4.62
CA ILE A 15 4.98 4.04 -4.22
C ILE A 15 3.45 4.07 -4.14
N TYR A 16 2.85 5.08 -3.49
CA TYR A 16 1.39 5.18 -3.40
C TYR A 16 0.73 5.42 -4.76
N SER A 17 1.34 6.22 -5.63
CA SER A 17 0.83 6.44 -6.98
C SER A 17 0.86 5.16 -7.81
N TRP A 18 1.93 4.37 -7.67
CA TRP A 18 2.03 3.07 -8.33
C TRP A 18 1.00 2.07 -7.80
N SER A 19 0.85 1.98 -6.48
CA SER A 19 -0.17 1.13 -5.84
C SER A 19 -1.58 1.50 -6.29
N ALA A 20 -1.92 2.79 -6.34
CA ALA A 20 -3.22 3.25 -6.85
C ALA A 20 -3.43 2.90 -8.34
N GLY A 21 -2.38 2.94 -9.14
CA GLY A 21 -2.41 2.49 -10.53
C GLY A 21 -2.70 0.99 -10.66
N LEU A 22 -2.04 0.16 -9.84
CA LEU A 22 -2.30 -1.28 -9.78
C LEU A 22 -3.75 -1.57 -9.36
N LEU A 23 -4.24 -0.89 -8.31
CA LEU A 23 -5.62 -1.02 -7.84
C LEU A 23 -6.65 -0.70 -8.94
N PHE A 24 -6.38 0.33 -9.74
CA PHE A 24 -7.22 0.70 -10.88
C PHE A 24 -7.22 -0.38 -11.97
N VAL A 25 -6.06 -1.00 -12.25
CA VAL A 25 -5.96 -2.11 -13.21
C VAL A 25 -6.73 -3.33 -12.72
N GLU A 26 -6.60 -3.70 -11.44
CA GLU A 26 -7.36 -4.80 -10.81
C GLU A 26 -8.88 -4.60 -11.02
N ALA A 27 -9.38 -3.40 -10.75
CA ALA A 27 -10.79 -3.09 -10.92
C ALA A 27 -11.24 -3.04 -12.39
N LEU A 28 -10.37 -2.62 -13.32
CA LEU A 28 -10.64 -2.68 -14.75
C LEU A 28 -10.76 -4.12 -15.25
N GLU A 29 -9.86 -4.99 -14.80
CA GLU A 29 -9.88 -6.42 -15.15
C GLU A 29 -11.13 -7.10 -14.60
N ALA A 30 -11.52 -6.79 -13.35
CA ALA A 30 -12.74 -7.28 -12.74
C ALA A 30 -14.01 -6.79 -13.45
N ALA A 31 -14.03 -5.53 -13.92
CA ALA A 31 -15.18 -4.96 -14.63
C ALA A 31 -15.41 -5.59 -16.02
N GLY A 32 -14.38 -6.26 -16.57
CA GLY A 32 -14.47 -7.02 -17.82
C GLY A 32 -14.54 -6.18 -19.09
N GLU A 33 -14.92 -6.84 -20.20
CA GLU A 33 -15.02 -6.19 -21.50
C GLU A 33 -16.16 -5.16 -21.54
N ASN A 34 -15.96 -4.05 -22.24
CA ASN A 34 -16.90 -2.92 -22.34
C ASN A 34 -17.21 -2.24 -20.99
N PHE A 35 -16.24 -2.21 -20.07
CA PHE A 35 -16.36 -1.48 -18.81
C PHE A 35 -16.84 -0.03 -19.02
N THR A 36 -17.64 0.46 -18.08
CA THR A 36 -17.93 1.89 -17.93
C THR A 36 -17.24 2.42 -16.69
N ARG A 37 -17.28 3.74 -16.48
CA ARG A 37 -16.79 4.33 -15.22
C ARG A 37 -17.55 3.76 -14.02
N GLU A 38 -18.85 3.55 -14.17
CA GLU A 38 -19.73 3.05 -13.11
C GLU A 38 -19.35 1.64 -12.70
N THR A 39 -19.14 0.73 -13.66
CA THR A 39 -18.73 -0.66 -13.37
C THR A 39 -17.37 -0.71 -12.68
N VAL A 40 -16.39 0.10 -13.10
CA VAL A 40 -15.07 0.15 -12.44
C VAL A 40 -15.19 0.67 -11.00
N LEU A 41 -16.03 1.68 -10.77
CA LEU A 41 -16.27 2.18 -9.41
C LEU A 41 -17.02 1.18 -8.54
N GLU A 42 -17.89 0.34 -9.12
CA GLU A 42 -18.53 -0.77 -8.42
C GLU A 42 -17.50 -1.82 -8.01
N GLU A 43 -16.60 -2.22 -8.91
CA GLU A 43 -15.54 -3.18 -8.57
C GLU A 43 -14.55 -2.63 -7.53
N LEU A 44 -14.15 -1.36 -7.64
CA LEU A 44 -13.32 -0.71 -6.62
C LEU A 44 -13.96 -0.73 -5.24
N ARG A 45 -15.30 -0.62 -5.15
CA ARG A 45 -16.03 -0.68 -3.88
C ARG A 45 -16.04 -2.07 -3.24
N ASN A 46 -15.77 -3.12 -4.02
CA ASN A 46 -15.72 -4.50 -3.54
C ASN A 46 -14.34 -4.91 -3.01
N ILE A 47 -13.31 -4.07 -3.17
CA ILE A 47 -11.95 -4.35 -2.72
C ILE A 47 -11.79 -3.89 -1.28
N HIS A 48 -11.85 -4.84 -0.34
CA HIS A 48 -11.74 -4.57 1.10
C HIS A 48 -10.39 -4.92 1.71
N GLU A 49 -9.49 -5.51 0.93
CA GLU A 49 -8.13 -5.84 1.34
C GLU A 49 -7.17 -5.53 0.19
N TRP A 50 -6.30 -4.54 0.40
CA TRP A 50 -5.34 -4.09 -0.61
C TRP A 50 -4.01 -3.69 0.02
N ASP A 51 -2.92 -4.36 -0.38
CA ASP A 51 -1.56 -4.09 0.10
C ASP A 51 -0.60 -3.65 -1.01
N GLY A 52 -1.12 -3.47 -2.24
CA GLY A 52 -0.33 -3.10 -3.41
C GLY A 52 0.69 -4.16 -3.81
N ASN A 53 0.35 -5.45 -3.69
CA ASN A 53 1.25 -6.60 -3.86
C ASN A 53 2.39 -6.59 -2.81
N GLY A 54 2.04 -6.30 -1.56
CA GLY A 54 2.97 -6.23 -0.43
C GLY A 54 3.82 -4.96 -0.36
N LEU A 55 3.47 -3.91 -1.10
CA LEU A 55 4.17 -2.62 -1.08
C LEU A 55 3.91 -1.81 0.19
N HIS A 56 2.73 -1.94 0.78
CA HIS A 56 2.34 -1.22 1.99
C HIS A 56 1.45 -2.08 2.89
N ALA A 57 1.17 -1.61 4.10
CA ALA A 57 0.23 -2.26 5.01
C ALA A 57 -1.16 -2.41 4.34
N PRO A 58 -1.92 -3.49 4.61
CA PRO A 58 -3.26 -3.67 4.07
C PRO A 58 -4.18 -2.49 4.36
N ALA A 59 -4.89 -2.01 3.34
CA ALA A 59 -5.92 -0.98 3.39
C ALA A 59 -7.29 -1.56 2.99
N ASP A 60 -8.36 -0.83 3.32
CA ASP A 60 -9.73 -1.10 2.84
C ASP A 60 -10.22 0.06 1.95
N PRO A 61 -9.88 0.06 0.65
CA PRO A 61 -10.32 1.11 -0.27
C PRO A 61 -11.84 1.08 -0.53
N GLY A 62 -12.48 -0.08 -0.45
CA GLY A 62 -13.93 -0.22 -0.62
C GLY A 62 -14.74 0.49 0.45
N ALA A 63 -14.23 0.51 1.69
CA ALA A 63 -14.78 1.29 2.80
C ALA A 63 -14.14 2.69 2.95
N GLY A 64 -13.17 3.04 2.11
CA GLY A 64 -12.44 4.31 2.18
C GLY A 64 -11.60 4.47 3.44
N GLN A 65 -11.09 3.36 4.01
CA GLN A 65 -10.26 3.35 5.21
C GLN A 65 -8.77 3.19 4.86
N PRO A 66 -7.88 4.00 5.44
CA PRO A 66 -6.44 3.84 5.27
C PRO A 66 -5.95 2.57 5.99
N PRO A 67 -4.71 2.13 5.72
CA PRO A 67 -4.08 1.09 6.52
C PRO A 67 -4.05 1.44 8.01
N SER A 68 -4.37 0.47 8.86
CA SER A 68 -4.23 0.57 10.32
C SER A 68 -2.95 -0.07 10.84
N CYS A 69 -2.38 -1.03 10.09
CA CYS A 69 -1.17 -1.73 10.47
C CYS A 69 0.09 -0.88 10.21
N PHE A 70 1.17 -1.17 10.93
CA PHE A 70 2.43 -0.46 10.81
C PHE A 70 3.65 -1.37 10.88
N LEU A 71 4.81 -0.82 10.53
CA LEU A 71 6.11 -1.37 10.90
C LEU A 71 6.94 -0.24 11.48
N TYR A 72 7.78 -0.57 12.46
CA TYR A 72 8.67 0.37 13.13
C TYR A 72 10.09 0.15 12.63
N VAL A 73 10.75 1.24 12.23
CA VAL A 73 12.10 1.23 11.67
C VAL A 73 12.96 2.19 12.47
N THR A 74 14.12 1.71 12.92
CA THR A 74 15.14 2.51 13.58
C THR A 74 16.30 2.76 12.63
N VAL A 75 16.99 3.89 12.80
CA VAL A 75 18.23 4.17 12.05
C VAL A 75 19.42 3.75 12.91
N LYS A 76 20.12 2.68 12.53
CA LYS A 76 21.31 2.17 13.20
C LYS A 76 22.50 2.28 12.23
N ASP A 77 23.54 3.02 12.60
CA ASP A 77 24.73 3.26 11.78
C ASP A 77 24.43 3.74 10.35
N GLY A 78 23.44 4.64 10.20
CA GLY A 78 23.03 5.20 8.90
C GLY A 78 22.21 4.24 8.03
N LYS A 79 21.77 3.10 8.57
CA LYS A 79 20.92 2.12 7.88
C LYS A 79 19.54 2.07 8.53
N PHE A 80 18.52 1.92 7.70
CA PHE A 80 17.16 1.61 8.14
C PHE A 80 17.10 0.13 8.56
N VAL A 81 16.86 -0.12 9.84
CA VAL A 81 16.72 -1.45 10.42
C VAL A 81 15.29 -1.61 10.93
N ARG A 82 14.60 -2.63 10.42
CA ARG A 82 13.29 -3.01 10.93
C ARG A 82 13.45 -3.43 12.40
N GLU A 83 12.71 -2.75 13.27
CA GLU A 83 12.69 -3.01 14.71
C GLU A 83 11.50 -3.88 15.09
N HIS A 84 10.34 -3.66 14.43
CA HIS A 84 9.10 -4.39 14.71
C HIS A 84 8.12 -4.31 13.54
N PRO A 85 7.29 -5.33 13.30
CA PRO A 85 7.52 -6.73 13.66
C PRO A 85 8.68 -7.30 12.84
N ASP A 86 9.16 -8.52 13.18
CA ASP A 86 10.25 -9.19 12.44
C ASP A 86 9.94 -9.32 10.94
N GLU A 87 8.67 -9.59 10.59
CA GLU A 87 8.17 -9.72 9.22
C GLU A 87 6.76 -9.13 9.09
N GLY A 88 6.38 -8.69 7.88
CA GLY A 88 5.04 -8.14 7.63
C GLY A 88 4.79 -6.79 8.33
N PHE A 89 3.58 -6.64 8.88
CA PHE A 89 3.10 -5.45 9.59
C PHE A 89 2.41 -5.87 10.89
N ASP A 90 2.56 -5.05 11.93
CA ASP A 90 1.78 -5.18 13.16
C ASP A 90 0.43 -4.51 12.97
N CYS A 91 -0.63 -5.31 13.11
CA CYS A 91 -2.03 -4.91 12.97
C CYS A 91 -2.78 -4.90 14.31
N ASP A 92 -2.08 -5.11 15.43
CA ASP A 92 -2.68 -5.05 16.75
C ASP A 92 -3.18 -3.63 17.04
N SER A 93 -4.29 -3.56 17.77
CA SER A 93 -4.86 -2.33 18.30
C SER A 93 -4.14 -1.83 19.56
N GLU A 94 -3.25 -2.65 20.15
CA GLU A 94 -2.41 -2.27 21.27
C GLU A 94 -1.25 -1.35 20.86
N LEU A 95 -0.81 -0.49 21.80
CA LEU A 95 0.33 0.39 21.56
C LEU A 95 1.63 -0.41 21.63
N TYR A 96 2.44 -0.34 20.58
CA TYR A 96 3.80 -0.90 20.61
C TYR A 96 4.74 -0.04 21.45
N GLU A 97 5.28 -0.63 22.52
CA GLU A 97 6.30 -0.02 23.36
C GLU A 97 7.68 -0.18 22.72
N ILE A 98 8.29 0.93 22.29
CA ILE A 98 9.62 0.93 21.69
C ILE A 98 10.67 0.63 22.78
N PRO A 99 11.47 -0.44 22.64
CA PRO A 99 12.54 -0.73 23.58
C PRO A 99 13.56 0.41 23.61
N SER A 100 13.93 0.85 24.82
CA SER A 100 14.93 1.91 25.07
C SER A 100 16.36 1.46 24.85
#